data_AF-A0A7R9LR63-F1
#
_entry.id   AF-A0A7R9LR63-F1
#
_cell.length_a   1.000
_cell.length_b   1.000
_cell.length_c   1.000
_cell.angle_alpha   90.00
_cell.angle_beta   90.00
_cell.angle_gamma   90.00
#
_symmetry.space_group_name_H-M   'P 1'
#
loop_
_entity.id
_entity.type
_entity.pdbx_description
1 polymer ?
#
loop_
_entity_poly.entity_id
_entity_poly.type
_entity_poly.pdbx_seq_one_letter_code
_entity_poly.pdbx_strand_id
1 'polypeptide(L)'
;MFQTVITVLFTTTIVYITYRIFRFYERRKRYPKGPIPLPLIGNILLFRGHKTHPLESLLSVRAQYGPVYTFYMGNDPFVFIHDVKIAKQLFSRTAFCGRQSTLIGKQICSDGGSDIIFTDYGQGWQSLSNVFKLAVRKYWTSNHMNGTVRQVVDTAVREMIAEEGVGRPFDPKDRIEVAFYCVVMSIAFGRIFTSKDPEYRRLHDITNVFFQLGDKLALIEFVPILRVPLFQYERLISHVRVLVGQELHN
;
A
#
# COMPACT_ATOMS: atom_id res chain seq x y z
N MET A 1 -17.46 -4.55 -50.05
CA MET A 1 -17.66 -3.58 -48.95
C MET A 1 -17.26 -4.16 -47.58
N PHE A 2 -17.69 -5.37 -47.20
CA PHE A 2 -17.32 -5.96 -45.89
C PHE A 2 -15.81 -6.23 -45.74
N GLN A 3 -15.18 -6.82 -46.75
CA GLN A 3 -13.75 -7.16 -46.71
C GLN A 3 -12.85 -5.91 -46.67
N THR A 4 -13.21 -4.84 -47.39
CA THR A 4 -12.49 -3.57 -47.35
C THR A 4 -12.59 -2.91 -45.97
N VAL A 5 -13.73 -3.00 -45.30
CA VAL A 5 -13.91 -2.48 -43.93
C VAL A 5 -13.04 -3.26 -42.94
N ILE A 6 -13.01 -4.60 -43.02
CA ILE A 6 -12.16 -5.42 -42.15
C ILE A 6 -10.68 -5.07 -42.34
N THR A 7 -10.21 -4.96 -43.58
CA THR A 7 -8.80 -4.63 -43.86
C THR A 7 -8.44 -3.25 -43.32
N VAL A 8 -9.32 -2.25 -43.46
CA VAL A 8 -9.08 -0.90 -42.91
C VAL A 8 -9.05 -0.92 -41.37
N LEU A 9 -9.97 -1.63 -40.72
CA LEU A 9 -9.95 -1.77 -39.25
C LEU A 9 -8.69 -2.48 -38.76
N PHE A 10 -8.25 -3.52 -39.47
CA PHE A 10 -7.05 -4.26 -39.11
C PHE A 10 -5.78 -3.41 -39.27
N THR A 11 -5.62 -2.72 -40.40
CA THR A 11 -4.45 -1.86 -40.65
C THR A 11 -4.41 -0.67 -39.70
N THR A 12 -5.54 0.00 -39.46
CA THR A 12 -5.61 1.10 -38.48
C THR A 12 -5.28 0.62 -37.07
N THR A 13 -5.75 -0.56 -36.67
CA THR A 13 -5.41 -1.18 -35.38
C THR A 13 -3.91 -1.48 -35.27
N ILE A 14 -3.29 -2.04 -36.31
CA ILE A 14 -1.84 -2.31 -36.33
C ILE A 14 -1.05 -1.01 -36.23
N VAL A 15 -1.39 0.00 -37.04
CA VAL A 15 -0.71 1.31 -37.02
C VAL A 15 -0.82 1.94 -35.63
N TYR A 16 -2.01 1.88 -35.02
CA TYR A 16 -2.23 2.37 -33.67
C TYR A 16 -1.38 1.62 -32.63
N ILE A 17 -1.34 0.29 -32.67
CA ILE A 17 -0.53 -0.53 -31.75
C ILE A 17 0.97 -0.21 -31.91
N THR A 18 1.48 -0.17 -33.14
CA THR A 18 2.88 0.17 -33.42
C THR A 18 3.23 1.57 -32.93
N TYR A 19 2.35 2.55 -33.15
CA TYR A 19 2.51 3.90 -32.62
C TYR A 19 2.58 3.89 -31.09
N ARG A 20 1.68 3.16 -30.41
CA ARG A 20 1.67 3.04 -28.95
C ARG A 20 2.95 2.39 -28.40
N ILE A 21 3.46 1.34 -29.05
CA ILE A 21 4.71 0.66 -28.68
C ILE A 21 5.90 1.59 -28.88
N PHE A 22 5.97 2.29 -30.01
CA PHE A 22 7.04 3.25 -30.28
C PHE A 22 7.08 4.35 -29.22
N ARG A 23 5.93 4.96 -28.91
CA ARG A 23 5.82 6.01 -27.89
C ARG A 23 6.17 5.50 -26.50
N PHE A 24 5.85 4.25 -26.17
CA PHE A 24 6.24 3.62 -24.91
C PHE A 24 7.77 3.54 -24.76
N TYR A 25 8.47 2.99 -25.76
CA TYR A 25 9.93 2.91 -25.73
C TYR A 25 10.64 4.26 -25.85
N GLU A 26 10.01 5.26 -26.49
CA GLU A 26 10.50 6.63 -26.51
C GLU A 26 10.45 7.28 -25.12
N ARG A 27 9.33 7.14 -24.39
CA ARG A 27 9.20 7.63 -23.01
C ARG A 27 10.20 6.97 -22.07
N ARG A 28 10.47 5.67 -22.25
CA ARG A 28 11.45 4.91 -21.46
C ARG A 28 12.83 5.56 -21.43
N LYS A 29 13.26 6.17 -22.55
CA LYS A 29 14.59 6.78 -22.67
C LYS A 29 14.84 7.94 -21.68
N ARG A 30 13.77 8.50 -21.07
CA ARG A 30 13.86 9.58 -20.09
C ARG A 30 14.21 9.11 -18.68
N TYR A 31 14.18 7.80 -18.44
CA TYR A 31 14.40 7.20 -17.12
C TYR A 31 15.76 6.50 -17.04
N PRO A 32 16.31 6.28 -15.83
CA PRO A 32 17.50 5.45 -15.63
C PRO A 32 17.38 4.09 -16.31
N LYS A 33 18.52 3.54 -16.75
CA LYS A 33 18.55 2.22 -17.40
C LYS A 33 18.01 1.14 -16.45
N GLY A 34 17.42 0.10 -17.03
CA GLY A 34 16.82 -1.02 -16.32
C GLY A 34 16.39 -2.11 -17.31
N PRO A 35 15.79 -3.20 -16.83
CA PRO A 35 15.29 -4.29 -17.68
C PRO A 35 14.39 -3.76 -18.80
N ILE A 36 14.44 -4.39 -19.97
CA ILE A 36 13.61 -4.00 -21.11
C ILE A 36 12.17 -4.47 -20.84
N PRO A 37 11.21 -3.53 -20.67
CA PRO A 37 9.84 -3.90 -20.37
C PRO A 37 9.10 -4.40 -21.61
N LEU A 38 8.22 -5.37 -21.40
CA LEU A 38 7.23 -5.76 -22.39
C LEU A 38 6.10 -4.71 -22.44
N PRO A 39 5.56 -4.38 -23.62
CA PRO A 39 4.38 -3.52 -23.70
C PRO A 39 3.22 -4.10 -22.87
N LEU A 40 2.42 -3.24 -22.23
CA LEU A 40 1.23 -3.57 -21.42
C LEU A 40 1.48 -4.26 -20.07
N ILE A 41 2.47 -5.14 -19.96
CA ILE A 41 2.75 -5.92 -18.74
C ILE A 41 3.98 -5.37 -17.99
N GLY A 42 4.91 -4.73 -18.68
CA GLY A 42 6.14 -4.22 -18.10
C GLY A 42 7.15 -5.35 -17.81
N ASN A 43 7.72 -5.33 -16.61
CA ASN A 43 8.72 -6.26 -16.12
C ASN A 43 8.16 -7.28 -15.12
N ILE A 44 6.84 -7.36 -14.95
CA ILE A 44 6.21 -8.16 -13.88
C ILE A 44 6.53 -9.65 -14.00
N LEU A 45 6.80 -10.14 -15.22
CA LEU A 45 7.24 -11.52 -15.43
C LEU A 45 8.59 -11.84 -14.77
N LEU A 46 9.40 -10.86 -14.38
CA LEU A 46 10.62 -11.09 -13.59
C LEU A 46 10.32 -11.61 -12.18
N PHE A 47 9.10 -11.38 -11.67
CA PHE A 47 8.64 -12.01 -10.43
C PHE A 47 8.23 -13.47 -10.64
N ARG A 48 7.95 -13.90 -11.88
CA ARG A 48 7.52 -15.26 -12.21
C ARG A 48 8.72 -16.20 -12.23
N GLY A 49 8.93 -16.91 -11.12
CA GLY A 49 9.99 -17.93 -10.99
C GLY A 49 10.79 -17.83 -9.69
N HIS A 50 10.67 -16.71 -8.98
CA HIS A 50 11.16 -16.61 -7.61
C HIS A 50 10.07 -17.18 -6.70
N LYS A 51 10.34 -18.31 -6.05
CA LYS A 51 9.52 -18.79 -4.91
C LYS A 51 9.68 -17.89 -3.67
N THR A 52 10.48 -16.83 -3.79
CA THR A 52 10.89 -15.92 -2.74
C THR A 52 10.30 -14.53 -2.94
N HIS A 53 10.36 -13.74 -1.87
CA HIS A 53 9.74 -12.42 -1.72
C HIS A 53 10.09 -11.48 -2.91
N PRO A 54 9.16 -10.65 -3.43
CA PRO A 54 9.39 -9.74 -4.58
C PRO A 54 10.62 -8.84 -4.47
N LEU A 55 11.07 -8.58 -3.24
CA LEU A 55 12.28 -7.81 -2.94
C LEU A 55 13.54 -8.47 -3.49
N GLU A 56 13.64 -9.80 -3.51
CA GLU A 56 14.82 -10.49 -4.04
C GLU A 56 14.96 -10.29 -5.55
N SER A 57 13.85 -10.38 -6.29
CA SER A 57 13.86 -10.09 -7.73
C SER A 57 14.34 -8.66 -8.00
N LEU A 58 13.92 -7.68 -7.20
CA LEU A 58 14.39 -6.30 -7.30
C LEU A 58 15.88 -6.15 -6.96
N LEU A 59 16.40 -6.92 -6.00
CA LEU A 59 17.84 -6.94 -5.68
C LEU A 59 18.67 -7.58 -6.81
N SER A 60 18.15 -8.61 -7.50
CA SER A 60 18.85 -9.19 -8.66
C SER A 60 19.01 -8.18 -9.80
N VAL A 61 17.99 -7.35 -10.04
CA VAL A 61 18.04 -6.27 -11.05
C VAL A 61 19.10 -5.22 -10.67
N ARG A 62 19.24 -4.89 -9.38
CA ARG A 62 20.29 -3.98 -8.89
C ARG A 62 21.68 -4.49 -9.26
N ALA A 63 21.94 -5.80 -9.15
CA ALA A 63 23.25 -6.37 -9.46
C ALA A 63 23.67 -6.12 -10.92
N GLN A 64 22.71 -6.06 -11.85
CA GLN A 64 22.96 -5.84 -13.27
C GLN A 64 22.97 -4.36 -13.68
N TYR A 65 22.07 -3.54 -13.12
CA TYR A 65 21.86 -2.16 -13.57
C TYR A 65 22.42 -1.09 -12.63
N GLY A 66 22.93 -1.51 -11.47
CA GLY A 66 23.52 -0.62 -10.47
C GLY A 66 22.50 -0.09 -9.46
N PRO A 67 22.90 0.93 -8.66
CA PRO A 67 22.13 1.39 -7.51
C PRO A 67 20.88 2.21 -7.86
N VAL A 68 20.74 2.68 -9.11
CA VAL A 68 19.56 3.40 -9.58
C VAL A 68 19.11 2.81 -10.89
N TYR A 69 17.90 2.26 -10.93
CA TYR A 69 17.35 1.65 -12.13
C TYR A 69 15.84 1.85 -12.22
N THR A 70 15.30 1.64 -13.43
CA THR A 70 13.85 1.72 -13.67
C THR A 70 13.26 0.34 -13.90
N PHE A 71 12.17 0.04 -13.22
CA PHE A 71 11.35 -1.15 -13.39
C PHE A 71 9.95 -0.73 -13.82
N TYR A 72 9.33 -1.41 -14.78
CA TYR A 72 7.97 -1.09 -15.21
C TYR A 72 6.98 -2.10 -14.63
N MET A 73 5.89 -1.61 -14.07
CA MET A 73 4.72 -2.43 -13.80
C MET A 73 3.59 -1.95 -14.71
N GLY A 74 3.17 -2.83 -15.62
CA GLY A 74 2.33 -2.42 -16.74
C GLY A 74 3.03 -1.36 -17.61
N ASN A 75 2.42 -0.18 -17.71
CA ASN A 75 3.01 0.96 -18.42
C ASN A 75 3.64 2.01 -17.49
N ASP A 76 3.57 1.80 -16.18
CA ASP A 76 4.01 2.77 -15.18
C ASP A 76 5.49 2.54 -14.78
N PRO A 77 6.34 3.58 -14.83
CA PRO A 77 7.75 3.47 -14.45
C PRO A 77 7.95 3.65 -12.94
N PHE A 78 8.68 2.70 -12.34
CA PHE A 78 9.13 2.72 -10.95
C PHE A 78 10.64 2.87 -10.91
N VAL A 79 11.13 3.97 -10.36
CA VAL A 79 12.58 4.20 -10.19
C VAL A 79 12.98 3.69 -8.81
N PHE A 80 13.81 2.65 -8.79
CA PHE A 80 14.36 2.07 -7.58
C PHE A 80 15.69 2.72 -7.23
N ILE A 81 15.85 3.09 -5.96
CA ILE A 81 17.05 3.74 -5.43
C ILE A 81 17.60 2.87 -4.30
N HIS A 82 18.77 2.28 -4.53
CA HIS A 82 19.51 1.42 -3.61
C HIS A 82 20.76 2.11 -3.03
N ASP A 83 20.78 3.44 -3.03
CA ASP A 83 21.85 4.27 -2.46
C ASP A 83 21.29 5.27 -1.44
N VAL A 84 21.84 5.23 -0.23
CA VAL A 84 21.36 6.04 0.91
C VAL A 84 21.62 7.54 0.70
N LYS A 85 22.72 7.92 0.03
CA LYS A 85 23.04 9.34 -0.21
C LYS A 85 22.04 9.94 -1.19
N ILE A 86 21.75 9.21 -2.27
CA ILE A 86 20.73 9.60 -3.26
C ILE A 86 19.36 9.67 -2.57
N ALA A 87 18.97 8.63 -1.82
CA ALA A 87 17.67 8.63 -1.11
C ALA A 87 17.53 9.85 -0.19
N LYS A 88 18.54 10.16 0.63
CA LYS A 88 18.54 11.35 1.52
C LYS A 88 18.35 12.66 0.75
N GLN A 89 19.00 12.80 -0.40
CA GLN A 89 18.87 13.99 -1.25
C GLN A 89 17.48 14.13 -1.88
N LEU A 90 16.81 13.01 -2.18
CA LEU A 90 15.47 13.02 -2.75
C LEU A 90 14.42 13.31 -1.67
N PHE A 91 14.52 12.70 -0.50
CA PHE A 91 13.58 12.92 0.61
C PHE A 91 13.61 14.35 1.17
N SER A 92 14.68 15.12 0.92
CA SER A 92 14.76 16.53 1.32
C SER A 92 14.12 17.51 0.32
N ARG A 93 13.64 17.03 -0.83
CA ARG A 93 13.12 17.85 -1.92
C ARG A 93 11.61 17.67 -2.05
N THR A 94 10.87 18.77 -2.06
CA THR A 94 9.40 18.78 -2.24
C THR A 94 8.94 18.17 -3.57
N ALA A 95 9.79 18.21 -4.60
CA ALA A 95 9.53 17.58 -5.90
C ALA A 95 9.31 16.05 -5.82
N PHE A 96 9.76 15.39 -4.74
CA PHE A 96 9.59 13.95 -4.51
C PHE A 96 8.59 13.66 -3.39
N CYS A 97 7.83 14.66 -2.92
CA CYS A 97 6.80 14.46 -1.90
C CYS A 97 5.50 13.89 -2.46
N GLY A 98 5.37 13.75 -3.79
CA GLY A 98 4.13 13.31 -4.41
C GLY A 98 3.71 11.89 -4.02
N ARG A 99 2.42 11.58 -4.20
CA ARG A 99 1.86 10.24 -4.03
C ARG A 99 1.25 9.76 -5.34
N GLN A 100 1.54 8.52 -5.70
CA GLN A 100 0.86 7.90 -6.83
C GLN A 100 -0.62 7.74 -6.47
N SER A 101 -1.51 8.26 -7.31
CA SER A 101 -2.95 8.08 -7.15
C SER A 101 -3.32 6.63 -7.44
N THR A 102 -3.36 5.82 -6.40
CA THR A 102 -3.81 4.43 -6.44
C THR A 102 -5.32 4.35 -6.23
N LEU A 103 -5.94 3.29 -6.77
CA LEU A 103 -7.38 3.12 -6.68
C LEU A 103 -7.79 2.71 -5.27
N ILE A 104 -7.03 1.80 -4.67
CA ILE A 104 -7.15 1.38 -3.27
C ILE A 104 -6.94 2.57 -2.35
N GLY A 105 -5.83 3.30 -2.53
CA GLY A 105 -5.52 4.47 -1.70
C GLY A 105 -6.65 5.47 -1.74
N LYS A 106 -7.09 5.87 -2.94
CA LYS A 106 -8.11 6.90 -3.08
C LYS A 106 -9.53 6.44 -2.68
N GLN A 107 -9.99 5.27 -3.13
CA GLN A 107 -11.39 4.86 -2.98
C GLN A 107 -11.68 4.01 -1.74
N ILE A 108 -10.67 3.37 -1.17
CA ILE A 108 -10.84 2.47 -0.02
C ILE A 108 -10.25 3.10 1.24
N CYS A 109 -9.05 3.68 1.14
CA CYS A 109 -8.30 4.09 2.34
C CYS A 109 -8.60 5.54 2.78
N SER A 110 -8.87 6.40 1.81
CA SER A 110 -8.72 7.85 2.01
C SER A 110 -9.97 8.66 1.71
N ASP A 111 -11.13 8.02 1.57
CA ASP A 111 -12.39 8.70 1.24
C ASP A 111 -12.23 9.76 0.12
N GLY A 112 -11.73 9.32 -1.04
CA GLY A 112 -11.48 10.20 -2.18
C GLY A 112 -10.13 10.94 -2.16
N GLY A 113 -9.27 10.71 -1.16
CA GLY A 113 -7.94 11.32 -1.07
C GLY A 113 -7.87 12.46 -0.03
N SER A 114 -8.39 12.21 1.15
CA SER A 114 -8.48 13.14 2.29
C SER A 114 -7.75 12.58 3.52
N ASP A 115 -6.56 12.02 3.33
CA ASP A 115 -5.74 11.41 4.38
C ASP A 115 -4.28 11.93 4.35
N ILE A 116 -3.37 11.36 5.16
CA ILE A 116 -1.95 11.76 5.21
C ILE A 116 -1.04 10.81 4.42
N ILE A 117 -1.42 9.56 4.25
CA ILE A 117 -0.60 8.48 3.69
C ILE A 117 -0.71 8.43 2.15
N PHE A 118 -1.93 8.40 1.61
CA PHE A 118 -2.19 8.19 0.17
C PHE A 118 -2.49 9.47 -0.60
N THR A 119 -2.79 10.56 0.09
CA THR A 119 -3.10 11.86 -0.52
C THR A 119 -1.84 12.56 -1.03
N ASP A 120 -1.94 13.15 -2.23
CA ASP A 120 -0.82 13.84 -2.87
C ASP A 120 -0.43 15.13 -2.11
N TYR A 121 0.83 15.53 -2.27
CA TYR A 121 1.37 16.69 -1.57
C TYR A 121 0.70 17.98 -2.06
N GLY A 122 0.03 18.69 -1.16
CA GLY A 122 -0.65 19.94 -1.43
C GLY A 122 -1.09 20.66 -0.16
N GLN A 123 -1.83 21.75 -0.29
CA GLN A 123 -2.26 22.57 0.86
C GLN A 123 -3.15 21.78 1.84
N GLY A 124 -4.04 20.93 1.33
CA GLY A 124 -4.89 20.05 2.15
C GLY A 124 -4.04 19.08 2.98
N TRP A 125 -3.13 18.36 2.33
CA TRP A 125 -2.20 17.44 2.98
C TRP A 125 -1.32 18.15 4.03
N GLN A 126 -0.80 19.34 3.73
CA GLN A 126 0.01 20.13 4.67
C GLN A 126 -0.79 20.52 5.90
N SER A 127 -2.03 20.98 5.71
CA SER A 127 -2.92 21.38 6.81
C SER A 127 -3.21 20.20 7.73
N LEU A 128 -3.64 19.07 7.16
CA LEU A 128 -3.92 17.85 7.92
C LEU A 128 -2.68 17.31 8.64
N SER A 129 -1.53 17.29 7.95
CA SER A 129 -0.25 16.87 8.52
C SER A 129 0.19 17.76 9.69
N ASN A 130 -0.06 19.07 9.63
CA ASN A 130 0.28 19.99 10.71
C ASN A 130 -0.60 19.76 11.94
N VAL A 131 -1.91 19.55 11.75
CA VAL A 131 -2.83 19.21 12.84
C VAL A 131 -2.41 17.90 13.50
N PHE A 132 -2.13 16.86 12.71
CA PHE A 132 -1.69 15.57 13.22
C PHE A 132 -0.39 15.69 14.04
N LYS A 133 0.63 16.38 13.51
CA LYS A 133 1.90 16.60 14.23
C LYS A 133 1.70 17.36 15.54
N LEU A 134 0.81 18.36 15.55
CA LEU A 134 0.49 19.12 16.75
C LEU A 134 -0.19 18.22 17.80
N ALA A 135 -1.15 17.41 17.37
CA ALA A 135 -1.83 16.46 18.23
C ALA A 135 -0.85 15.44 18.82
N VAL A 136 -0.02 14.81 17.98
CA VAL A 136 1.02 13.87 18.45
C VAL A 136 1.95 14.56 19.43
N ARG A 137 2.49 15.75 19.12
CA ARG A 137 3.37 16.47 20.04
C ARG A 137 2.69 16.73 21.39
N LYS A 138 1.45 17.23 21.38
CA LYS A 138 0.70 17.55 22.60
C LYS A 138 0.37 16.32 23.44
N TYR A 139 -0.14 15.26 22.82
CA TYR A 139 -0.67 14.11 23.54
C TYR A 139 0.36 13.02 23.77
N TRP A 140 1.23 12.72 22.80
CA TRP A 140 2.22 11.64 22.90
C TRP A 140 3.31 11.90 23.94
N THR A 141 3.67 13.16 24.17
CA THR A 141 4.68 13.53 25.18
C THR A 141 4.11 13.83 26.57
N SER A 142 2.80 13.63 26.77
CA SER A 142 2.13 13.94 28.03
C SER A 142 2.33 12.83 29.07
N ASN A 143 2.43 13.21 30.35
CA ASN A 143 2.48 12.24 31.45
C ASN A 143 1.22 11.35 31.51
N HIS A 144 0.08 11.88 31.08
CA HIS A 144 -1.17 11.12 30.95
C HIS A 144 -1.02 9.95 29.97
N MET A 145 -0.32 10.16 28.85
CA MET A 145 -0.07 9.12 27.86
C MET A 145 0.78 7.99 28.42
N ASN A 146 1.86 8.34 29.11
CA ASN A 146 2.73 7.35 29.75
C ASN A 146 1.95 6.49 30.75
N GLY A 147 1.03 7.10 31.52
CA GLY A 147 0.13 6.37 32.41
C GLY A 147 -0.81 5.43 31.65
N THR A 148 -1.42 5.91 30.56
CA THR A 148 -2.34 5.12 29.72
C THR A 148 -1.63 3.92 29.08
N VAL A 149 -0.48 4.15 28.43
CA VAL A 149 0.34 3.11 27.81
C VAL A 149 0.75 2.07 28.86
N ARG A 150 1.26 2.53 30.02
CA ARG A 150 1.66 1.63 31.11
C ARG A 150 0.48 0.79 31.58
N GLN A 151 -0.69 1.39 31.78
CA GLN A 151 -1.87 0.66 32.23
C GLN A 151 -2.34 -0.39 31.22
N VAL A 152 -2.36 -0.04 29.92
CA VAL A 152 -2.73 -0.99 28.85
C VAL A 152 -1.74 -2.14 28.78
N VAL A 153 -0.43 -1.84 28.82
CA VAL A 153 0.63 -2.85 28.77
C VAL A 153 0.59 -3.76 30.01
N ASP A 154 0.48 -3.18 31.21
CA ASP A 154 0.38 -3.95 32.46
C ASP A 154 -0.85 -4.88 32.44
N THR A 155 -1.97 -4.41 31.88
CA THR A 155 -3.19 -5.22 31.72
C THR A 155 -2.95 -6.35 30.73
N ALA A 156 -2.39 -6.05 29.56
CA ALA A 156 -2.10 -7.05 28.53
C ALA A 156 -1.14 -8.13 29.05
N VAL A 157 -0.09 -7.76 29.78
CA VAL A 157 0.86 -8.71 30.39
C VAL A 157 0.16 -9.60 31.41
N ARG A 158 -0.73 -9.06 32.26
CA ARG A 158 -1.50 -9.87 33.21
C ARG A 158 -2.42 -10.87 32.49
N GLU A 159 -3.08 -10.44 31.42
CA GLU A 159 -3.93 -11.32 30.60
C GLU A 159 -3.11 -12.44 29.95
N MET A 160 -1.94 -12.12 29.39
CA MET A 160 -1.02 -13.12 28.83
C MET A 160 -0.59 -14.15 29.87
N ILE A 161 -0.18 -13.70 31.06
CA ILE A 161 0.24 -14.61 32.15
C ILE A 161 -0.92 -15.52 32.58
N ALA A 162 -2.14 -14.97 32.66
CA ALA A 162 -3.32 -15.71 33.07
C ALA A 162 -3.75 -16.78 32.05
N GLU A 163 -3.62 -16.50 30.76
CA GLU A 163 -4.07 -17.39 29.68
C GLU A 163 -3.03 -18.45 29.30
N GLU A 164 -1.75 -18.07 29.23
CA GLU A 164 -0.67 -18.98 28.80
C GLU A 164 -0.06 -19.77 29.97
N GLY A 165 -0.16 -19.23 31.18
CA GLY A 165 0.39 -19.83 32.39
C GLY A 165 1.89 -19.60 32.60
N VAL A 166 2.32 -19.65 33.85
CA VAL A 166 3.72 -19.37 34.23
C VAL A 166 4.63 -20.54 33.84
N GLY A 167 5.74 -20.23 33.16
CA GLY A 167 6.79 -21.20 32.83
C GLY A 167 6.49 -22.09 31.61
N ARG A 168 5.41 -21.80 30.87
CA ARG A 168 5.07 -22.51 29.63
C ARG A 168 5.57 -21.76 28.41
N PRO A 169 6.14 -22.45 27.40
CA PRO A 169 6.43 -21.84 26.13
C PRO A 169 5.12 -21.53 25.38
N PHE A 170 5.03 -20.33 24.81
CA PHE A 170 3.92 -19.90 23.94
C PHE A 170 4.47 -18.96 22.85
N ASP A 171 3.71 -18.77 21.77
CA ASP A 171 4.04 -17.78 20.74
C ASP A 171 3.52 -16.40 21.16
N PRO A 172 4.40 -15.41 21.43
CA PRO A 172 3.96 -14.09 21.88
C PRO A 172 3.44 -13.21 20.74
N LYS A 173 3.56 -13.62 19.48
CA LYS A 173 3.27 -12.76 18.32
C LYS A 173 1.87 -12.16 18.38
N ASP A 174 0.84 -13.00 18.44
CA ASP A 174 -0.55 -12.55 18.42
C ASP A 174 -0.87 -11.73 19.68
N ARG A 175 -0.25 -12.08 20.82
CA ARG A 175 -0.42 -11.38 22.10
C ARG A 175 0.16 -9.97 22.06
N ILE A 176 1.35 -9.82 21.52
CA ILE A 176 2.02 -8.52 21.34
C ILE A 176 1.24 -7.67 20.34
N GLU A 177 0.73 -8.29 19.27
CA GLU A 177 -0.10 -7.60 18.28
C GLU A 177 -1.37 -7.01 18.92
N VAL A 178 -2.11 -7.82 19.68
CA VAL A 178 -3.29 -7.37 20.45
C VAL A 178 -2.94 -6.20 21.37
N ALA A 179 -1.86 -6.32 22.14
CA ALA A 179 -1.42 -5.27 23.07
C ALA A 179 -1.07 -3.97 22.33
N PHE A 180 -0.39 -4.07 21.19
CA PHE A 180 -0.04 -2.92 20.36
C PHE A 180 -1.28 -2.21 19.83
N TYR A 181 -2.27 -2.95 19.30
CA TYR A 181 -3.54 -2.36 18.85
C TYR A 181 -4.28 -1.67 20.01
N CYS A 182 -4.37 -2.32 21.17
CA CYS A 182 -5.01 -1.73 22.35
C CYS A 182 -4.33 -0.43 22.76
N VAL A 183 -2.99 -0.36 22.72
CA VAL A 183 -2.27 0.89 22.98
C VAL A 183 -2.65 1.94 21.95
N VAL A 184 -2.48 1.68 20.65
CA VAL A 184 -2.74 2.67 19.59
C VAL A 184 -4.18 3.19 19.65
N MET A 185 -5.16 2.31 19.83
CA MET A 185 -6.57 2.68 19.98
C MET A 185 -6.81 3.50 21.23
N SER A 186 -6.17 3.15 22.35
CA SER A 186 -6.35 3.89 23.60
C SER A 186 -5.82 5.31 23.52
N ILE A 187 -4.71 5.48 22.80
CA ILE A 187 -4.13 6.79 22.51
C ILE A 187 -5.04 7.59 21.57
N ALA A 188 -5.54 6.94 20.51
CA ALA A 188 -6.32 7.62 19.48
C ALA A 188 -7.70 8.07 19.96
N PHE A 189 -8.38 7.24 20.76
CA PHE A 189 -9.76 7.51 21.21
C PHE A 189 -9.86 8.00 22.66
N GLY A 190 -8.75 8.00 23.41
CA GLY A 190 -8.71 8.50 24.79
C GLY A 190 -9.43 7.62 25.82
N ARG A 191 -9.69 6.35 25.49
CA ARG A 191 -10.29 5.33 26.38
C ARG A 191 -9.35 4.13 26.45
N ILE A 192 -9.33 3.42 27.57
CA ILE A 192 -8.53 2.20 27.70
C ILE A 192 -9.23 1.04 26.99
N PHE A 193 -8.54 0.42 26.02
CA PHE A 193 -8.96 -0.81 25.35
C PHE A 193 -8.17 -2.01 25.88
N THR A 194 -8.81 -3.17 25.88
CA THR A 194 -8.21 -4.45 26.29
C THR A 194 -8.49 -5.54 25.25
N SER A 195 -7.82 -6.68 25.36
CA SER A 195 -7.99 -7.82 24.43
C SER A 195 -9.43 -8.33 24.34
N LYS A 196 -10.21 -8.14 25.42
CA LYS A 196 -11.59 -8.62 25.54
C LYS A 196 -12.60 -7.66 24.93
N ASP A 197 -12.19 -6.43 24.64
CA ASP A 197 -13.06 -5.39 24.11
C ASP A 197 -13.58 -5.78 22.71
N PRO A 198 -14.92 -5.80 22.47
CA PRO A 198 -15.45 -6.12 21.15
C PRO A 198 -15.06 -5.09 20.09
N GLU A 199 -14.86 -3.82 20.46
CA GLU A 199 -14.45 -2.77 19.52
C GLU A 199 -13.02 -2.98 19.01
N TYR A 200 -12.13 -3.52 19.86
CA TYR A 200 -10.78 -3.90 19.43
C TYR A 200 -10.84 -4.96 18.33
N ARG A 201 -11.57 -6.06 18.56
CA ARG A 201 -11.64 -7.16 17.58
C ARG A 201 -12.15 -6.68 16.24
N ARG A 202 -13.21 -5.87 16.26
CA ARG A 202 -13.78 -5.28 15.05
C ARG A 202 -12.77 -4.43 14.28
N LEU A 203 -12.09 -3.49 14.94
CA LEU A 203 -11.11 -2.64 14.26
C LEU A 203 -9.87 -3.43 13.78
N HIS A 204 -9.46 -4.43 14.54
CA HIS A 204 -8.40 -5.36 14.15
C HIS A 204 -8.77 -6.15 12.90
N ASP A 205 -9.99 -6.71 12.84
CA ASP A 205 -10.49 -7.49 11.71
C ASP A 205 -10.60 -6.64 10.43
N ILE A 206 -11.13 -5.41 10.53
CA ILE A 206 -11.14 -4.45 9.41
C ILE A 206 -9.72 -4.19 8.91
N THR A 207 -8.78 -3.99 9.82
CA THR A 207 -7.37 -3.70 9.47
C THR A 207 -6.69 -4.90 8.84
N ASN A 208 -6.98 -6.12 9.31
CA ASN A 208 -6.48 -7.36 8.72
C ASN A 208 -7.02 -7.59 7.31
N VAL A 209 -8.31 -7.35 7.10
CA VAL A 209 -8.92 -7.40 5.77
C VAL A 209 -8.24 -6.42 4.83
N PHE A 210 -7.95 -5.20 5.30
CA PHE A 210 -7.20 -4.22 4.53
C PHE A 210 -5.81 -4.72 4.12
N PHE A 211 -5.01 -5.26 5.05
CA PHE A 211 -3.67 -5.77 4.73
C PHE A 211 -3.71 -6.96 3.76
N GLN A 212 -4.64 -7.90 3.95
CA GLN A 212 -4.79 -9.05 3.06
C GLN A 212 -5.23 -8.67 1.64
N LEU A 213 -6.05 -7.62 1.52
CA LEU A 213 -6.50 -7.09 0.23
C LEU A 213 -5.40 -6.30 -0.46
N GLY A 214 -4.62 -5.52 0.28
CA GLY A 214 -3.53 -4.70 -0.27
C GLY A 214 -2.57 -5.52 -1.14
N ASP A 215 -2.13 -6.68 -0.64
CA ASP A 215 -1.20 -7.57 -1.35
C ASP A 215 -1.78 -8.11 -2.66
N LYS A 216 -3.06 -8.52 -2.65
CA LYS A 216 -3.73 -9.09 -3.82
C LYS A 216 -4.08 -8.01 -4.85
N LEU A 217 -4.49 -6.84 -4.36
CA LEU A 217 -4.95 -5.74 -5.20
C LEU A 217 -3.80 -4.94 -5.82
N ALA A 218 -2.60 -4.93 -5.22
CA ALA A 218 -1.41 -4.26 -5.76
C ALA A 218 -1.13 -4.66 -7.22
N LEU A 219 -1.27 -5.95 -7.58
CA LEU A 219 -1.09 -6.40 -8.97
C LEU A 219 -2.16 -5.83 -9.91
N ILE A 220 -3.41 -5.72 -9.46
CA ILE A 220 -4.51 -5.13 -10.24
C ILE A 220 -4.32 -3.61 -10.39
N GLU A 221 -3.70 -2.97 -9.41
CA GLU A 221 -3.37 -1.55 -9.50
C GLU A 221 -2.35 -1.28 -10.60
N PHE A 222 -1.29 -2.07 -10.68
CA PHE A 222 -0.20 -1.78 -11.61
C PHE A 222 -0.33 -2.46 -12.98
N VAL A 223 -1.32 -3.34 -13.16
CA VAL A 223 -1.59 -4.02 -14.42
C VAL A 223 -2.99 -3.68 -14.93
N PRO A 224 -3.15 -2.62 -15.73
CA PRO A 224 -4.45 -2.17 -16.20
C PRO A 224 -5.25 -3.24 -16.95
N ILE A 225 -4.60 -4.19 -17.62
CA ILE A 225 -5.29 -5.29 -18.32
C ILE A 225 -6.01 -6.25 -17.36
N LEU A 226 -5.61 -6.32 -16.08
CA LEU A 226 -6.34 -7.07 -15.06
C LEU A 226 -7.61 -6.35 -14.58
N ARG A 227 -7.76 -5.06 -14.88
CA ARG A 227 -8.97 -4.26 -14.55
C ARG A 227 -10.09 -4.40 -15.57
N VAL A 228 -9.88 -5.15 -16.65
CA VAL A 228 -10.90 -5.40 -17.70
C VAL A 228 -12.09 -6.17 -17.08
N PRO A 229 -13.35 -5.88 -17.47
CA PRO A 229 -14.59 -6.38 -16.83
C PRO A 229 -14.79 -7.91 -16.79
N LEU A 230 -13.85 -8.70 -17.31
CA LEU A 230 -13.85 -10.15 -17.14
C LEU A 230 -13.48 -10.58 -15.71
N PHE A 231 -12.79 -9.74 -14.93
CA PHE A 231 -12.56 -9.95 -13.51
C PHE A 231 -13.55 -9.11 -12.70
N GLN A 232 -14.19 -9.73 -11.71
CA GLN A 232 -15.27 -9.21 -10.84
C GLN A 232 -14.81 -8.05 -9.91
N TYR A 233 -14.11 -7.06 -10.43
CA TYR A 233 -13.42 -6.03 -9.66
C TYR A 233 -14.38 -5.07 -8.95
N GLU A 234 -15.42 -4.62 -9.64
CA GLU A 234 -16.50 -3.82 -9.04
C GLU A 234 -17.26 -4.59 -7.95
N ARG A 235 -17.40 -5.92 -8.12
CA ARG A 235 -17.97 -6.79 -7.08
C ARG A 235 -17.04 -6.93 -5.88
N LEU A 236 -15.74 -6.99 -6.08
CA LEU A 236 -14.77 -7.06 -4.98
C LEU A 236 -14.75 -5.75 -4.18
N ILE A 237 -14.68 -4.59 -4.84
CA ILE A 237 -14.74 -3.28 -4.16
C ILE A 237 -16.07 -3.12 -3.42
N SER A 238 -17.19 -3.50 -4.05
CA SER A 238 -18.49 -3.44 -3.36
C SER A 238 -18.59 -4.41 -2.20
N HIS A 239 -18.03 -5.63 -2.28
CA HIS A 239 -17.97 -6.53 -1.11
C HIS A 239 -17.12 -5.96 0.01
N VAL A 240 -15.96 -5.35 -0.30
CA VAL A 240 -15.11 -4.71 0.72
C VAL A 240 -15.84 -3.52 1.35
N ARG A 241 -16.50 -2.70 0.54
CA ARG A 241 -17.30 -1.56 1.02
C ARG A 241 -18.51 -2.01 1.84
N VAL A 242 -19.14 -3.13 1.47
CA VAL A 242 -20.25 -3.74 2.22
C VAL A 242 -19.75 -4.34 3.53
N LEU A 243 -18.60 -5.02 3.56
CA LEU A 243 -18.00 -5.53 4.79
C LEU A 243 -17.64 -4.39 5.74
N VAL A 244 -16.96 -3.35 5.23
CA VAL A 244 -16.62 -2.16 6.01
C VAL A 244 -17.89 -1.39 6.44
N GLY A 245 -18.90 -1.30 5.58
CA GLY A 245 -20.14 -0.55 5.83
C GLY A 245 -21.18 -1.27 6.69
N GLN A 246 -21.29 -2.60 6.60
CA GLN A 246 -22.17 -3.42 7.45
C GLN A 246 -21.62 -3.51 8.86
N GLU A 247 -20.30 -3.47 9.04
CA GLU A 247 -19.74 -3.37 10.37
C GLU A 247 -20.02 -1.99 10.97
N LEU A 248 -19.81 -0.88 10.25
CA LEU A 248 -20.07 0.51 10.73
C LEU A 248 -21.49 0.78 11.26
N HIS A 249 -22.50 -0.03 10.90
CA HIS A 249 -23.90 0.16 11.31
C HIS A 249 -24.44 -0.84 12.34
N ASN A 250 -23.61 -1.78 12.82
CA ASN A 250 -23.87 -2.61 14.01
C ASN A 250 -22.98 -2.18 15.17
#